data_AF-A0A2W0AGP4-F1
#
_entry.id   AF-A0A2W0AGP4-F1
#
_cell.length_a   1.000
_cell.length_b   1.000
_cell.length_c   1.000
_cell.angle_alpha   90.00
_cell.angle_beta   90.00
_cell.angle_gamma   90.00
#
_symmetry.space_group_name_H-M   'P 1'
#
loop_
_entity.id
_entity.type
_entity.pdbx_description
1 polymer ?
#
loop_
_entity_poly.entity_id
_entity_poly.type
_entity_poly.pdbx_seq_one_letter_code
_entity_poly.pdbx_strand_id
1 'polypeptide(L)'
;MWSAEEFIKALRSFDIRSGFMMRHIKSVDSQTHTILMIQVENEIAVFGEDRHINPKLWRDHSPVSNQRFAQNRFADDLTFSAWDLSSNWIRRVTDAGAAEYPLPVFHNYVGGKVADWMVGGAPGEDVETYLHNCPNIAFIGVNSYFCAEWRLDNTCARESQATISGLREPLNRYHIGRNLPAVTEINSGLTAVTSRLAYIAIGEFGSPIFAPWALTVSCPEPYQAYILPNGNERNGAPALRDAYSSSGRRCHKFPTTQAREGSKCLSPICQASDLPRPRTSTTSK
;
A
#
# COMPACT_ATOMS: atom_id res chain seq x y z
N MET A 1 -24.25 -8.63 22.99
CA MET A 1 -22.82 -8.97 22.98
C MET A 1 -22.71 -10.31 22.26
N TRP A 2 -21.88 -10.42 21.21
CA TRP A 2 -21.79 -11.65 20.42
C TRP A 2 -21.12 -12.76 21.24
N SER A 3 -21.56 -14.00 21.09
CA SER A 3 -20.81 -15.14 21.61
C SER A 3 -19.50 -15.32 20.82
N ALA A 4 -18.50 -15.96 21.44
CA ALA A 4 -17.25 -16.30 20.76
C ALA A 4 -17.49 -17.14 19.49
N GLU A 5 -18.51 -17.98 19.50
CA GLU A 5 -18.88 -18.84 18.38
C GLU A 5 -19.50 -18.04 17.22
N GLU A 6 -20.37 -17.07 17.51
CA GLU A 6 -20.92 -16.15 16.51
C GLU A 6 -19.83 -15.27 15.89
N PHE A 7 -18.89 -14.80 16.71
CA PHE A 7 -17.74 -14.03 16.23
C PHE A 7 -16.85 -14.87 15.30
N ILE A 8 -16.52 -16.11 15.67
CA ILE A 8 -15.75 -17.03 14.82
C ILE A 8 -16.50 -17.35 13.52
N LYS A 9 -17.82 -17.57 13.57
CA LYS A 9 -18.63 -17.82 12.38
C LYS A 9 -18.67 -16.61 11.44
N ALA A 10 -18.74 -15.41 11.99
CA ALA A 10 -18.65 -14.18 11.21
C ALA A 10 -17.27 -14.00 10.59
N LEU A 11 -16.18 -14.24 11.34
CA LEU A 11 -14.82 -14.23 10.80
C LEU A 11 -14.65 -15.25 9.66
N ARG A 12 -15.24 -16.43 9.80
CA ARG A 12 -15.18 -17.50 8.79
C ARG A 12 -16.03 -17.28 7.55
N SER A 13 -16.86 -16.24 7.52
CA SER A 13 -17.74 -15.93 6.38
C SER A 13 -17.33 -14.67 5.61
N PHE A 14 -16.11 -14.16 5.85
CA PHE A 14 -15.58 -13.01 5.12
C PHE A 14 -15.41 -13.27 3.62
N ASP A 15 -14.98 -14.49 3.26
CA ASP A 15 -14.93 -14.97 1.88
C ASP A 15 -16.31 -14.95 1.20
N ILE A 16 -17.33 -15.47 1.88
CA ILE A 16 -18.72 -15.46 1.40
C ILE A 16 -19.20 -14.02 1.20
N ARG A 17 -18.95 -13.13 2.17
CA ARG A 17 -19.32 -11.71 2.07
C ARG A 17 -18.59 -11.00 0.93
N SER A 18 -17.30 -11.28 0.74
CA SER A 18 -16.51 -10.77 -0.38
C SER A 18 -17.14 -11.17 -1.72
N GLY A 19 -17.45 -12.45 -1.90
CA GLY A 19 -18.11 -12.93 -3.11
C GLY A 19 -19.45 -12.23 -3.37
N PHE A 20 -20.30 -12.09 -2.34
CA PHE A 20 -21.58 -11.37 -2.48
C PHE A 20 -21.39 -9.90 -2.88
N MET A 21 -20.44 -9.20 -2.27
CA MET A 21 -20.12 -7.82 -2.63
C MET A 21 -19.69 -7.71 -4.09
N MET A 22 -18.75 -8.56 -4.52
CA MET A 22 -18.23 -8.53 -5.89
C MET A 22 -19.28 -8.90 -6.94
N ARG A 23 -20.15 -9.87 -6.62
CA ARG A 23 -21.30 -10.21 -7.47
C ARG A 23 -22.27 -9.04 -7.61
N HIS A 24 -22.54 -8.33 -6.51
CA HIS A 24 -23.39 -7.15 -6.55
C HIS A 24 -22.77 -6.04 -7.39
N ILE A 25 -21.49 -5.71 -7.17
CA ILE A 25 -20.75 -4.72 -7.96
C ILE A 25 -20.82 -5.06 -9.46
N LYS A 26 -20.57 -6.33 -9.83
CA LYS A 26 -20.71 -6.78 -11.21
C LYS A 26 -22.10 -6.52 -11.78
N SER A 27 -23.14 -6.79 -11.01
CA SER A 27 -24.52 -6.62 -11.47
C SER A 27 -24.89 -5.15 -11.74
N VAL A 28 -24.30 -4.20 -11.01
CA VAL A 28 -24.66 -2.77 -11.10
C VAL A 28 -23.66 -1.91 -11.87
N ASP A 29 -22.40 -2.34 -11.99
CA ASP A 29 -21.31 -1.50 -12.51
C ASP A 29 -20.46 -2.16 -13.61
N SER A 30 -20.74 -3.41 -14.02
CA SER A 30 -19.94 -4.08 -15.07
C SER A 30 -20.02 -3.46 -16.46
N GLN A 31 -21.00 -2.58 -16.72
CA GLN A 31 -21.12 -1.87 -17.99
C GLN A 31 -20.41 -0.51 -17.98
N THR A 32 -20.31 0.11 -16.79
CA THR A 32 -19.82 1.48 -16.60
C THR A 32 -18.40 1.54 -16.06
N HIS A 33 -17.99 0.53 -15.29
CA HIS A 33 -16.68 0.47 -14.63
C HIS A 33 -16.37 1.76 -13.83
N THR A 34 -17.35 2.22 -13.05
CA THR A 34 -17.16 3.34 -12.13
C THR A 34 -16.18 2.95 -11.01
N ILE A 35 -16.30 1.71 -10.52
CA ILE A 35 -15.37 1.11 -9.56
C ILE A 35 -14.23 0.48 -10.35
N LEU A 36 -13.06 1.11 -10.29
CA LEU A 36 -11.87 0.67 -11.03
C LEU A 36 -11.02 -0.33 -10.25
N MET A 37 -10.95 -0.17 -8.92
CA MET A 37 -10.16 -1.00 -8.02
C MET A 37 -10.79 -1.01 -6.62
N ILE A 38 -10.45 -2.00 -5.81
CA ILE A 38 -10.93 -2.12 -4.42
C ILE A 38 -9.74 -2.32 -3.48
N GLN A 39 -9.67 -1.52 -2.42
CA GLN A 39 -8.77 -1.82 -1.31
C GLN A 39 -9.41 -2.94 -0.48
N VAL A 40 -8.69 -4.04 -0.28
CA VAL A 40 -9.12 -5.12 0.62
C VAL A 40 -8.52 -4.85 1.99
N GLU A 41 -9.36 -4.76 3.01
CA GLU A 41 -8.99 -4.29 4.35
C GLU A 41 -8.31 -2.89 4.37
N ASN A 42 -7.88 -2.42 5.53
CA ASN A 42 -7.13 -1.18 5.68
C ASN A 42 -6.10 -1.33 6.80
N GLU A 43 -4.83 -1.12 6.49
CA GLU A 43 -3.73 -1.08 7.47
C GLU A 43 -3.76 -2.28 8.42
N ILE A 44 -3.84 -3.50 7.85
CA ILE A 44 -3.96 -4.71 8.66
C ILE A 44 -2.76 -4.84 9.61
N ALA A 45 -3.06 -5.05 10.89
CA ALA A 45 -2.08 -5.15 11.94
C ALA A 45 -2.56 -6.13 13.01
N VAL A 46 -1.61 -6.74 13.71
CA VAL A 46 -1.89 -7.50 14.93
C VAL A 46 -1.56 -6.60 16.12
N PHE A 47 -2.57 -6.29 16.93
CA PHE A 47 -2.38 -5.58 18.20
C PHE A 47 -2.45 -6.59 19.34
N GLY A 48 -1.38 -6.72 20.13
CA GLY A 48 -1.43 -7.48 21.38
C GLY A 48 -2.14 -6.70 22.50
N GLU A 49 -2.54 -7.41 23.56
CA GLU A 49 -3.18 -6.85 24.76
C GLU A 49 -2.34 -5.72 25.39
N ASP A 50 -1.02 -5.74 25.18
CA ASP A 50 -0.06 -4.80 25.72
C ASP A 50 0.66 -3.95 24.67
N ARG A 51 -0.12 -3.34 23.76
CA ARG A 51 0.39 -2.42 22.73
C ARG A 51 1.18 -1.22 23.28
N HIS A 52 1.06 -0.93 24.57
CA HIS A 52 1.71 0.22 25.21
C HIS A 52 3.10 -0.14 25.79
N ILE A 53 3.31 -1.38 26.23
CA ILE A 53 4.62 -1.82 26.77
C ILE A 53 5.45 -2.54 25.69
N ASN A 54 4.80 -3.27 24.76
CA ASN A 54 5.49 -3.91 23.66
C ASN A 54 4.90 -3.53 22.28
N PRO A 55 5.38 -2.43 21.66
CA PRO A 55 4.95 -2.01 20.33
C PRO A 55 5.36 -2.98 19.22
N LYS A 56 6.06 -4.08 19.56
CA LYS A 56 6.56 -5.11 18.66
C LYS A 56 5.86 -6.45 18.93
N LEU A 57 4.56 -6.46 19.19
CA LEU A 57 3.78 -7.70 19.19
C LEU A 57 3.32 -7.98 17.76
N TRP A 58 4.14 -8.72 17.03
CA TRP A 58 3.89 -9.03 15.63
C TRP A 58 2.90 -10.18 15.47
N ARG A 59 2.66 -10.94 16.53
CA ARG A 59 1.78 -12.11 16.57
C ARG A 59 0.90 -12.04 17.82
N ASP A 60 -0.31 -12.55 17.74
CA ASP A 60 -1.29 -12.46 18.83
C ASP A 60 -0.98 -13.37 20.03
N HIS A 61 -0.01 -14.28 19.90
CA HIS A 61 0.37 -15.29 20.89
C HIS A 61 -0.77 -16.13 21.48
N SER A 62 -1.92 -16.21 20.79
CA SER A 62 -2.99 -17.14 21.15
C SER A 62 -2.49 -18.59 21.07
N PRO A 63 -3.10 -19.55 21.81
CA PRO A 63 -2.71 -20.96 21.73
C PRO A 63 -2.70 -21.50 20.29
N VAL A 64 -3.67 -21.09 19.47
CA VAL A 64 -3.77 -21.50 18.06
C VAL A 64 -2.63 -20.90 17.22
N SER A 65 -2.32 -19.62 17.43
CA SER A 65 -1.23 -18.94 16.74
C SER A 65 0.14 -19.52 17.12
N ASN A 66 0.40 -19.74 18.42
CA ASN A 66 1.61 -20.42 18.91
C ASN A 66 1.77 -21.83 18.31
N GLN A 67 0.66 -22.58 18.23
CA GLN A 67 0.68 -23.91 17.65
C GLN A 67 1.07 -23.87 16.16
N ARG A 68 0.45 -22.99 15.35
CA ARG A 68 0.78 -22.85 13.93
C ARG A 68 2.21 -22.35 13.74
N PHE A 69 2.65 -21.39 14.55
CA PHE A 69 4.02 -20.87 14.54
C PHE A 69 5.04 -21.99 14.69
N ALA A 70 4.87 -22.83 15.73
CA ALA A 70 5.76 -23.96 16.00
C ALA A 70 5.67 -25.06 14.92
N GLN A 71 4.46 -25.40 14.47
CA GLN A 71 4.24 -26.44 13.44
C GLN A 71 4.90 -26.09 12.11
N ASN A 72 4.84 -24.82 11.71
CA ASN A 72 5.46 -24.33 10.48
C ASN A 72 6.91 -23.90 10.67
N ARG A 73 7.48 -24.04 11.88
CA ARG A 73 8.89 -23.79 12.21
C ARG A 73 9.35 -22.36 11.91
N PHE A 74 8.48 -21.37 12.15
CA PHE A 74 8.89 -19.97 12.05
C PHE A 74 9.88 -19.61 13.15
N ALA A 75 10.82 -18.71 12.84
CA ALA A 75 11.83 -18.23 13.78
C ALA A 75 11.50 -16.84 14.33
N ASP A 76 10.64 -16.10 13.66
CA ASP A 76 10.25 -14.74 14.02
C ASP A 76 8.76 -14.47 13.77
N ASP A 77 8.19 -13.61 14.58
CA ASP A 77 6.75 -13.36 14.60
C ASP A 77 6.25 -12.57 13.39
N LEU A 78 7.08 -11.73 12.76
CA LEU A 78 6.63 -10.93 11.62
C LEU A 78 6.51 -11.79 10.36
N THR A 79 7.47 -12.67 10.07
CA THR A 79 7.39 -13.60 8.94
C THR A 79 6.19 -14.53 9.12
N PHE A 80 5.99 -15.04 10.33
CA PHE A 80 4.80 -15.83 10.65
C PHE A 80 3.51 -15.03 10.36
N SER A 81 3.41 -13.80 10.85
CA SER A 81 2.17 -13.05 10.74
C SER A 81 1.88 -12.61 9.32
N ALA A 82 2.90 -12.25 8.54
CA ALA A 82 2.73 -12.01 7.12
C ALA A 82 2.22 -13.26 6.40
N TRP A 83 2.79 -14.43 6.69
CA TRP A 83 2.33 -15.69 6.13
C TRP A 83 0.90 -16.06 6.57
N ASP A 84 0.58 -15.95 7.86
CA ASP A 84 -0.72 -16.36 8.42
C ASP A 84 -1.84 -15.42 7.95
N LEU A 85 -1.62 -14.10 7.99
CA LEU A 85 -2.60 -13.12 7.50
C LEU A 85 -2.83 -13.28 5.98
N SER A 86 -1.76 -13.38 5.19
CA SER A 86 -1.89 -13.54 3.74
C SER A 86 -2.57 -14.87 3.37
N SER A 87 -2.09 -15.99 3.90
CA SER A 87 -2.56 -17.33 3.51
C SER A 87 -3.91 -17.68 4.13
N ASN A 88 -4.11 -17.34 5.40
CA ASN A 88 -5.29 -17.76 6.15
C ASN A 88 -6.36 -16.68 6.25
N TRP A 89 -6.17 -15.45 5.77
CA TRP A 89 -7.25 -14.45 5.73
C TRP A 89 -7.39 -13.84 4.35
N ILE A 90 -6.40 -13.07 3.93
CA ILE A 90 -6.51 -12.21 2.75
C ILE A 90 -6.72 -13.01 1.47
N ARG A 91 -6.02 -14.13 1.29
CA ARG A 91 -6.18 -14.98 0.13
C ARG A 91 -7.64 -15.44 -0.04
N ARG A 92 -8.30 -15.82 1.06
CA ARG A 92 -9.70 -16.28 1.00
C ARG A 92 -10.64 -15.17 0.53
N VAL A 93 -10.41 -13.94 1.01
CA VAL A 93 -11.21 -12.76 0.62
C VAL A 93 -10.99 -12.39 -0.85
N THR A 94 -9.73 -12.36 -1.28
CA THR A 94 -9.36 -11.97 -2.65
C THR A 94 -9.73 -13.04 -3.68
N ASP A 95 -9.52 -14.33 -3.40
CA ASP A 95 -9.90 -15.44 -4.28
C ASP A 95 -11.42 -15.54 -4.46
N ALA A 96 -12.19 -15.40 -3.36
CA ALA A 96 -13.65 -15.44 -3.43
C ALA A 96 -14.22 -14.24 -4.23
N GLY A 97 -13.64 -13.05 -4.06
CA GLY A 97 -14.05 -11.87 -4.82
C GLY A 97 -13.73 -12.00 -6.31
N ALA A 98 -12.50 -12.43 -6.64
CA ALA A 98 -12.04 -12.61 -8.01
C ALA A 98 -12.85 -13.65 -8.79
N ALA A 99 -13.33 -14.70 -8.12
CA ALA A 99 -14.20 -15.73 -8.72
C ALA A 99 -15.54 -15.16 -9.22
N GLU A 100 -16.05 -14.10 -8.58
CA GLU A 100 -17.31 -13.46 -8.97
C GLU A 100 -17.09 -12.34 -10.01
N TYR A 101 -16.13 -11.45 -9.72
CA TYR A 101 -15.79 -10.33 -10.57
C TYR A 101 -14.32 -9.89 -10.37
N PRO A 102 -13.41 -10.14 -11.33
CA PRO A 102 -11.98 -9.91 -11.15
C PRO A 102 -11.59 -8.44 -11.38
N LEU A 103 -12.15 -7.52 -10.58
CA LEU A 103 -11.60 -6.16 -10.47
C LEU A 103 -10.23 -6.21 -9.79
N PRO A 104 -9.27 -5.34 -10.18
CA PRO A 104 -8.02 -5.22 -9.46
C PRO A 104 -8.26 -4.88 -7.99
N VAL A 105 -7.61 -5.62 -7.09
CA VAL A 105 -7.63 -5.33 -5.66
C VAL A 105 -6.24 -5.00 -5.15
N PHE A 106 -6.14 -4.18 -4.12
CA PHE A 106 -4.87 -3.78 -3.51
C PHE A 106 -4.94 -3.77 -1.98
N HIS A 107 -3.77 -3.70 -1.35
CA HIS A 107 -3.59 -3.51 0.09
C HIS A 107 -2.81 -2.24 0.38
N ASN A 108 -2.95 -1.75 1.61
CA ASN A 108 -2.12 -0.69 2.15
C ASN A 108 -1.56 -1.04 3.54
N TYR A 109 -0.47 -0.37 3.90
CA TYR A 109 0.14 -0.45 5.23
C TYR A 109 0.71 0.89 5.68
N VAL A 110 0.84 1.07 7.00
CA VAL A 110 1.30 2.32 7.64
C VAL A 110 2.82 2.42 7.69
N GLY A 111 3.36 3.49 7.09
CA GLY A 111 4.67 4.00 7.42
C GLY A 111 5.77 3.57 6.46
N GLY A 112 7.03 3.69 6.91
CA GLY A 112 8.14 3.39 6.03
C GLY A 112 9.53 3.29 6.65
N LYS A 113 9.97 2.04 6.89
CA LYS A 113 11.33 1.51 6.66
C LYS A 113 11.34 -0.02 6.69
N VAL A 114 11.39 -0.69 5.53
CA VAL A 114 11.72 -2.12 5.42
C VAL A 114 13.25 -2.23 5.56
N ALA A 115 13.72 -2.74 6.69
CA ALA A 115 15.13 -3.03 6.94
C ALA A 115 15.37 -4.55 6.93
N ASP A 116 16.62 -4.95 6.70
CA ASP A 116 17.05 -6.28 6.24
C ASP A 116 16.74 -7.47 7.19
N TRP A 117 16.19 -7.22 8.37
CA TRP A 117 15.69 -8.22 9.32
C TRP A 117 14.42 -7.74 10.05
N MET A 118 13.59 -6.97 9.34
CA MET A 118 12.20 -6.56 9.60
C MET A 118 11.94 -5.22 10.34
N VAL A 119 10.70 -4.71 10.14
CA VAL A 119 9.92 -3.67 10.88
C VAL A 119 9.67 -2.32 10.18
N GLY A 120 8.46 -2.19 9.60
CA GLY A 120 7.67 -0.97 9.36
C GLY A 120 6.30 -1.10 10.07
N GLY A 121 5.45 -0.07 10.09
CA GLY A 121 4.45 0.22 11.14
C GLY A 121 3.30 -0.77 11.37
N ALA A 122 3.25 -1.90 10.67
CA ALA A 122 2.25 -2.95 10.88
C ALA A 122 2.83 -4.37 10.71
N PRO A 123 2.52 -5.32 11.60
CA PRO A 123 2.77 -6.74 11.33
C PRO A 123 2.06 -7.20 10.06
N GLY A 124 2.82 -7.58 9.02
CA GLY A 124 2.27 -7.96 7.72
C GLY A 124 2.84 -7.20 6.52
N GLU A 125 3.69 -6.19 6.70
CA GLU A 125 4.29 -5.41 5.59
C GLU A 125 5.26 -6.18 4.66
N ASP A 126 5.34 -7.51 4.74
CA ASP A 126 6.11 -8.34 3.81
C ASP A 126 5.39 -8.42 2.45
N VAL A 127 5.71 -7.44 1.60
CA VAL A 127 5.13 -7.30 0.25
C VAL A 127 5.29 -8.57 -0.58
N GLU A 128 6.46 -9.23 -0.51
CA GLU A 128 6.74 -10.40 -1.34
C GLU A 128 5.89 -11.60 -0.90
N THR A 129 5.83 -11.90 0.40
CA THR A 129 5.01 -12.98 0.93
C THR A 129 3.54 -12.80 0.57
N TYR A 130 3.00 -11.58 0.69
CA TYR A 130 1.61 -11.32 0.31
C TYR A 130 1.37 -11.48 -1.18
N LEU A 131 2.23 -10.92 -2.03
CA LEU A 131 2.06 -11.03 -3.48
C LEU A 131 2.22 -12.47 -3.98
N HIS A 132 3.04 -13.27 -3.29
CA HIS A 132 3.20 -14.70 -3.55
C HIS A 132 1.95 -15.48 -3.10
N ASN A 133 1.48 -15.29 -1.87
CA ASN A 133 0.37 -16.06 -1.30
C ASN A 133 -1.00 -15.62 -1.85
N CYS A 134 -1.14 -14.37 -2.27
CA CYS A 134 -2.37 -13.77 -2.76
C CYS A 134 -2.22 -13.33 -4.23
N PRO A 135 -2.35 -14.26 -5.20
CA PRO A 135 -2.13 -13.96 -6.62
C PRO A 135 -3.10 -12.91 -7.18
N ASN A 136 -4.29 -12.78 -6.59
CA ASN A 136 -5.31 -11.83 -7.00
C ASN A 136 -5.07 -10.38 -6.51
N ILE A 137 -4.08 -10.14 -5.64
CA ILE A 137 -3.66 -8.77 -5.29
C ILE A 137 -2.86 -8.19 -6.45
N ALA A 138 -3.25 -7.02 -6.95
CA ALA A 138 -2.58 -6.32 -8.04
C ALA A 138 -1.29 -5.63 -7.57
N PHE A 139 -1.37 -4.92 -6.45
CA PHE A 139 -0.23 -4.27 -5.81
C PHE A 139 -0.51 -4.04 -4.31
N ILE A 140 0.54 -3.69 -3.58
CA ILE A 140 0.51 -3.27 -2.19
C ILE A 140 1.10 -1.87 -2.14
N GLY A 141 0.32 -0.92 -1.65
CA GLY A 141 0.71 0.47 -1.48
C GLY A 141 1.18 0.79 -0.07
N VAL A 142 1.87 1.91 0.05
CA VAL A 142 2.37 2.44 1.30
C VAL A 142 1.60 3.70 1.69
N ASN A 143 1.21 3.79 2.96
CA ASN A 143 0.70 5.01 3.56
C ASN A 143 1.91 5.80 4.08
N SER A 144 2.29 6.84 3.34
CA SER A 144 3.50 7.63 3.57
C SER A 144 3.16 9.03 4.05
N TYR A 145 2.95 9.18 5.35
CA TYR A 145 2.75 10.48 5.97
C TYR A 145 4.08 11.10 6.43
N PHE A 146 4.17 12.43 6.35
CA PHE A 146 5.37 13.18 6.70
C PHE A 146 5.03 14.38 7.57
N CYS A 147 5.70 14.53 8.71
CA CYS A 147 5.73 15.78 9.47
C CYS A 147 7.18 16.24 9.62
N ALA A 148 7.41 17.55 9.68
CA ALA A 148 8.74 18.03 10.05
C ALA A 148 9.01 17.88 11.56
N GLU A 149 7.95 17.72 12.34
CA GLU A 149 7.98 17.31 13.74
C GLU A 149 6.66 16.59 14.08
N TRP A 150 6.76 15.40 14.66
CA TRP A 150 5.61 14.58 15.06
C TRP A 150 5.24 14.82 16.52
N ARG A 151 3.94 14.83 16.81
CA ARG A 151 3.40 14.71 18.18
C ARG A 151 3.23 13.24 18.54
N LEU A 152 3.08 12.97 19.84
CA LEU A 152 2.83 11.62 20.37
C LEU A 152 1.49 11.02 19.93
N ASP A 153 0.54 11.86 19.49
CA ASP A 153 -0.77 11.45 19.00
C ASP A 153 -0.82 11.23 17.49
N ASN A 154 0.35 11.11 16.83
CA ASN A 154 0.51 10.95 15.38
C ASN A 154 -0.02 12.12 14.54
N THR A 155 -0.17 13.31 15.13
CA THR A 155 -0.42 14.54 14.38
C THR A 155 0.89 15.34 14.19
N CYS A 156 0.92 16.26 13.22
CA CYS A 156 2.07 17.12 13.02
C CYS A 156 2.14 18.22 14.09
N ALA A 157 3.27 18.33 14.78
CA ALA A 157 3.61 19.52 15.56
C ALA A 157 4.02 20.67 14.63
N ARG A 158 4.65 20.33 13.51
CA ARG A 158 5.09 21.25 12.45
C ARG A 158 4.85 20.62 11.08
N GLU A 159 4.41 21.44 10.13
CA GLU A 159 4.00 21.01 8.79
C GLU A 159 5.10 20.22 8.08
N SER A 160 4.69 19.35 7.16
CA SER A 160 5.62 18.55 6.37
C SER A 160 6.71 19.39 5.68
N GLN A 161 7.95 18.96 5.84
CA GLN A 161 9.10 19.41 5.05
C GLN A 161 9.63 18.27 4.16
N ALA A 162 8.75 17.34 3.78
CA ALA A 162 9.12 16.16 3.01
C ALA A 162 9.93 16.52 1.75
N THR A 163 11.05 15.82 1.59
CA THR A 163 11.92 15.93 0.42
C THR A 163 11.55 14.88 -0.61
N ILE A 164 12.02 15.07 -1.85
CA ILE A 164 11.88 14.06 -2.91
C ILE A 164 12.50 12.72 -2.46
N SER A 165 13.69 12.77 -1.84
CA SER A 165 14.35 11.59 -1.29
C SER A 165 13.51 10.92 -0.21
N GLY A 166 12.81 11.71 0.63
CA GLY A 166 11.91 11.20 1.65
C GLY A 166 10.72 10.41 1.08
N LEU A 167 10.24 10.74 -0.12
CA LEU A 167 9.21 9.96 -0.82
C LEU A 167 9.79 8.74 -1.56
N ARG A 168 10.94 8.90 -2.20
CA ARG A 168 11.59 7.81 -2.96
C ARG A 168 11.92 6.63 -2.07
N GLU A 169 12.36 6.91 -0.86
CA GLU A 169 12.84 5.91 0.08
C GLU A 169 11.75 4.84 0.40
N PRO A 170 10.50 5.17 0.75
CA PRO A 170 9.44 4.18 0.86
C PRO A 170 9.02 3.51 -0.44
N LEU A 171 8.94 4.25 -1.56
CA LEU A 171 8.55 3.67 -2.84
C LEU A 171 9.58 2.65 -3.37
N ASN A 172 10.88 2.92 -3.22
CA ASN A 172 11.94 1.99 -3.60
C ASN A 172 11.85 0.68 -2.82
N ARG A 173 11.50 0.72 -1.53
CA ARG A 173 11.37 -0.50 -0.73
C ARG A 173 10.13 -1.31 -1.07
N TYR A 174 9.08 -0.66 -1.54
CA TYR A 174 7.88 -1.34 -2.03
C TYR A 174 8.08 -1.85 -3.46
N HIS A 175 9.20 -1.55 -4.10
CA HIS A 175 9.53 -2.05 -5.44
C HIS A 175 10.15 -3.47 -5.38
N ILE A 176 9.36 -4.43 -4.89
CA ILE A 176 9.77 -5.83 -4.72
C ILE A 176 8.94 -6.73 -5.63
N GLY A 177 9.59 -7.69 -6.30
CA GLY A 177 8.93 -8.69 -7.13
C GLY A 177 8.02 -8.08 -8.20
N ARG A 178 6.74 -8.45 -8.19
CA ARG A 178 5.72 -7.93 -9.11
C ARG A 178 5.01 -6.66 -8.61
N ASN A 179 5.44 -6.07 -7.50
CA ASN A 179 4.73 -4.95 -6.91
C ASN A 179 4.90 -3.67 -7.73
N LEU A 180 3.82 -2.90 -7.83
CA LEU A 180 3.83 -1.55 -8.36
C LEU A 180 3.91 -0.56 -7.19
N PRO A 181 5.00 0.22 -7.04
CA PRO A 181 5.12 1.18 -5.96
C PRO A 181 3.98 2.20 -6.01
N ALA A 182 3.22 2.28 -4.92
CA ALA A 182 1.97 3.02 -4.84
C ALA A 182 1.88 3.80 -3.53
N VAL A 183 1.39 5.03 -3.57
CA VAL A 183 1.12 5.84 -2.37
C VAL A 183 -0.37 5.85 -2.12
N THR A 184 -0.84 4.94 -1.27
CA THR A 184 -2.26 4.73 -0.99
C THR A 184 -2.82 5.73 0.01
N GLU A 185 -1.96 6.27 0.87
CA GLU A 185 -2.27 7.44 1.70
C GLU A 185 -1.04 8.33 1.84
N ILE A 186 -1.25 9.65 1.87
CA ILE A 186 -0.22 10.67 2.12
C ILE A 186 -0.90 11.95 2.63
N ASN A 187 -0.13 12.93 3.11
CA ASN A 187 -0.69 14.15 3.66
C ASN A 187 -1.61 14.89 2.68
N SER A 188 -2.78 15.33 3.14
CA SER A 188 -3.48 16.50 2.61
C SER A 188 -2.93 17.78 3.28
N GLY A 189 -1.62 17.98 3.28
CA GLY A 189 -0.99 18.94 4.19
C GLY A 189 -1.37 20.41 3.98
N LEU A 190 -1.03 21.25 4.96
CA LEU A 190 -1.31 22.69 4.90
C LEU A 190 -0.62 23.43 3.74
N THR A 191 0.44 22.84 3.21
CA THR A 191 1.34 23.45 2.22
C THR A 191 1.33 22.68 0.91
N ALA A 192 1.95 23.24 -0.13
CA ALA A 192 2.10 22.59 -1.43
C ALA A 192 3.12 21.42 -1.44
N VAL A 193 3.71 21.06 -0.30
CA VAL A 193 4.79 20.05 -0.23
C VAL A 193 4.33 18.69 -0.73
N THR A 194 3.13 18.23 -0.40
CA THR A 194 2.64 16.95 -0.94
C THR A 194 2.35 17.02 -2.44
N SER A 195 1.79 18.13 -2.90
CA SER A 195 1.34 18.27 -4.30
C SER A 195 2.47 18.03 -5.30
N ARG A 196 3.71 18.44 -4.95
CA ARG A 196 4.89 18.18 -5.79
C ARG A 196 5.34 16.72 -5.78
N LEU A 197 5.05 15.97 -4.71
CA LEU A 197 5.43 14.56 -4.58
C LEU A 197 4.62 13.66 -5.53
N ALA A 198 3.40 14.08 -5.90
CA ALA A 198 2.58 13.38 -6.90
C ALA A 198 3.33 13.21 -8.24
N TYR A 199 4.05 14.25 -8.69
CA TYR A 199 4.83 14.18 -9.92
C TYR A 199 5.97 13.15 -9.85
N ILE A 200 6.56 12.96 -8.67
CA ILE A 200 7.63 11.99 -8.46
C ILE A 200 7.06 10.58 -8.44
N ALA A 201 6.02 10.33 -7.65
CA ALA A 201 5.37 9.01 -7.60
C ALA A 201 4.88 8.57 -8.99
N ILE A 202 4.14 9.44 -9.69
CA ILE A 202 3.62 9.12 -11.02
C ILE A 202 4.73 9.07 -12.07
N GLY A 203 5.62 10.07 -12.09
CA GLY A 203 6.59 10.25 -13.17
C GLY A 203 7.82 9.34 -13.09
N GLU A 204 8.25 8.98 -11.89
CA GLU A 204 9.46 8.14 -11.69
C GLU A 204 9.11 6.68 -11.44
N PHE A 205 8.05 6.40 -10.67
CA PHE A 205 7.68 5.04 -10.28
C PHE A 205 6.51 4.47 -11.08
N GLY A 206 5.83 5.29 -11.87
CA GLY A 206 4.61 4.87 -12.56
C GLY A 206 3.50 4.48 -11.58
N SER A 207 3.45 5.12 -10.40
CA SER A 207 2.54 4.72 -9.34
C SER A 207 1.08 4.69 -9.82
N PRO A 208 0.36 3.58 -9.66
CA PRO A 208 -1.03 3.46 -10.08
C PRO A 208 -1.97 4.32 -9.22
N ILE A 209 -1.53 4.67 -8.01
CA ILE A 209 -2.24 5.53 -7.08
C ILE A 209 -1.25 6.45 -6.33
N PHE A 210 -1.66 7.71 -6.19
CA PHE A 210 -1.13 8.68 -5.25
C PHE A 210 -2.35 9.35 -4.61
N ALA A 211 -2.58 9.13 -3.32
CA ALA A 211 -3.85 9.47 -2.68
C ALA A 211 -3.65 10.25 -1.36
N PRO A 212 -3.72 11.58 -1.39
CA PRO A 212 -3.79 12.39 -0.19
C PRO A 212 -5.05 12.06 0.62
N TRP A 213 -4.89 11.83 1.91
CA TRP A 213 -5.97 11.41 2.79
C TRP A 213 -6.85 12.58 3.24
N ALA A 214 -8.15 12.34 3.45
CA ALA A 214 -9.15 13.32 3.90
C ALA A 214 -9.13 14.67 3.15
N LEU A 215 -9.42 14.70 1.84
CA LEU A 215 -9.48 15.91 0.99
C LEU A 215 -10.49 17.00 1.43
N THR A 216 -11.12 16.88 2.59
CA THR A 216 -11.95 17.90 3.24
C THR A 216 -11.16 18.75 4.24
N VAL A 217 -10.07 18.20 4.80
CA VAL A 217 -9.25 18.83 5.84
C VAL A 217 -7.77 18.49 5.63
N SER A 218 -6.89 19.23 6.28
CA SER A 218 -5.47 18.89 6.30
C SER A 218 -5.14 17.79 7.29
N CYS A 219 -4.27 16.86 6.90
CA CYS A 219 -3.85 15.73 7.74
C CYS A 219 -2.45 15.27 7.32
N PRO A 220 -1.58 14.87 8.26
CA PRO A 220 -1.73 14.83 9.72
C PRO A 220 -1.50 16.18 10.40
N GLU A 221 -1.37 17.25 9.62
CA GLU A 221 -1.51 18.63 10.07
C GLU A 221 -2.89 18.88 10.73
N PRO A 222 -3.13 20.00 11.43
CA PRO A 222 -4.20 20.11 12.44
C PRO A 222 -5.62 20.31 11.86
N TYR A 223 -6.03 19.48 10.89
CA TYR A 223 -7.40 19.35 10.38
C TYR A 223 -8.04 20.65 9.89
N GLN A 224 -7.22 21.58 9.37
CA GLN A 224 -7.76 22.81 8.78
C GLN A 224 -8.44 22.53 7.43
N ALA A 225 -9.56 23.19 7.18
CA ALA A 225 -10.37 22.98 5.98
C ALA A 225 -9.58 23.18 4.68
N TYR A 226 -9.78 22.26 3.73
CA TYR A 226 -9.29 22.39 2.36
C TYR A 226 -10.23 23.22 1.48
N ILE A 227 -11.53 23.15 1.77
CA ILE A 227 -12.59 23.91 1.10
C ILE A 227 -13.36 24.68 2.15
N LEU A 228 -13.48 25.99 1.96
CA LEU A 228 -14.25 26.87 2.85
C LEU A 228 -15.75 26.76 2.54
N PRO A 229 -16.65 27.19 3.46
CA PRO A 229 -18.09 27.18 3.23
C PRO A 229 -18.56 27.97 1.99
N ASN A 230 -17.77 28.95 1.55
CA ASN A 230 -18.02 29.71 0.33
C ASN A 230 -17.50 29.03 -0.95
N GLY A 231 -16.99 27.80 -0.86
CA GLY A 231 -16.44 27.03 -1.97
C GLY A 231 -14.98 27.33 -2.33
N ASN A 232 -14.35 28.31 -1.67
CA ASN A 232 -12.97 28.65 -1.97
C ASN A 232 -11.99 27.62 -1.38
N GLU A 233 -11.00 27.24 -2.17
CA GLU A 233 -9.89 26.39 -1.74
C GLU A 233 -8.92 27.14 -0.82
N ARG A 234 -8.32 26.41 0.12
CA ARG A 234 -7.30 26.90 1.06
C ARG A 234 -6.20 25.86 1.26
N ASN A 235 -5.13 26.27 1.95
CA ASN A 235 -4.05 25.38 2.36
C ASN A 235 -3.40 24.69 1.16
N GLY A 236 -3.11 23.39 1.22
CA GLY A 236 -2.53 22.63 0.10
C GLY A 236 -3.50 22.37 -1.06
N ALA A 237 -4.79 22.68 -0.93
CA ALA A 237 -5.81 22.31 -1.92
C ALA A 237 -5.57 22.89 -3.33
N PRO A 238 -5.26 24.19 -3.51
CA PRO A 238 -5.03 24.74 -4.85
C PRO A 238 -3.85 24.09 -5.56
N ALA A 239 -2.73 23.91 -4.85
CA ALA A 239 -1.54 23.27 -5.41
C ALA A 239 -1.80 21.80 -5.77
N LEU A 240 -2.60 21.10 -4.95
CA LEU A 240 -2.97 19.72 -5.21
C LEU A 240 -3.88 19.61 -6.44
N ARG A 241 -4.92 20.44 -6.55
CA ARG A 241 -5.78 20.51 -7.74
C ARG A 241 -4.94 20.75 -9.00
N ASP A 242 -4.01 21.70 -8.95
CA ASP A 242 -3.19 22.05 -10.09
C ASP A 242 -2.26 20.88 -10.49
N ALA A 243 -1.70 20.16 -9.52
CA ALA A 243 -0.89 18.96 -9.75
C ALA A 243 -1.67 17.82 -10.42
N TYR A 244 -2.92 17.59 -10.00
CA TYR A 244 -3.76 16.55 -10.60
C TYR A 244 -4.30 16.98 -11.97
N SER A 245 -4.66 18.25 -12.13
CA SER A 245 -5.13 18.80 -13.40
C SER A 245 -4.05 18.79 -14.48
N SER A 246 -2.78 18.97 -14.10
CA SER A 246 -1.65 18.88 -15.04
C SER A 246 -1.33 17.43 -15.39
N SER A 247 -1.33 16.53 -14.39
CA SER A 247 -1.02 15.11 -14.56
C SER A 247 -2.10 14.35 -15.33
N GLY A 248 -3.38 14.55 -14.99
CA GLY A 248 -4.53 13.88 -15.61
C GLY A 248 -4.68 14.19 -17.11
N ARG A 249 -4.32 15.40 -17.54
CA ARG A 249 -4.26 15.78 -18.97
C ARG A 249 -3.20 14.99 -19.75
N ARG A 250 -2.16 14.49 -19.09
CA ARG A 250 -1.12 13.64 -19.70
C ARG A 250 -1.44 12.16 -19.61
N CYS A 251 -2.10 11.67 -18.56
CA CYS A 251 -2.47 10.25 -18.45
C CYS A 251 -3.36 9.78 -19.62
N HIS A 252 -4.23 10.65 -20.16
CA HIS A 252 -5.03 10.34 -21.37
C HIS A 252 -4.21 10.24 -22.66
N LYS A 253 -2.95 10.69 -22.65
CA LYS A 253 -2.06 10.73 -23.83
C LYS A 253 -0.94 9.70 -23.79
N PHE A 254 -0.74 8.97 -22.69
CA PHE A 254 0.19 7.85 -22.66
C PHE A 254 -0.47 6.66 -23.37
N PRO A 255 -0.01 6.26 -24.57
CA PRO A 255 -0.55 5.11 -25.23
C PRO A 255 -0.16 3.86 -24.44
N THR A 256 -1.12 2.96 -24.22
CA THR A 256 -0.97 1.65 -23.58
C THR A 256 0.00 0.69 -24.31
N THR A 257 0.71 1.14 -25.34
CA THR A 257 1.63 0.34 -26.15
C THR A 257 2.95 0.00 -25.47
N GLN A 258 3.37 0.75 -24.43
CA GLN A 258 4.62 0.44 -23.71
C GLN A 258 4.51 -0.71 -22.68
N ALA A 259 3.29 -1.18 -22.37
CA ALA A 259 3.11 -2.26 -21.38
C ALA A 259 3.21 -3.68 -21.98
N ARG A 260 3.33 -3.83 -23.32
CA ARG A 260 3.32 -5.14 -23.99
C ARG A 260 4.65 -5.58 -24.60
N GLU A 261 5.67 -4.73 -24.62
CA GLU A 261 7.01 -5.13 -25.07
C GLU A 261 7.99 -5.02 -23.91
N GLY A 262 8.74 -6.10 -23.70
CA GLY A 262 9.61 -6.31 -22.54
C GLY A 262 10.36 -5.05 -22.10
N SER A 263 10.19 -4.74 -20.82
CA SER A 263 10.87 -3.74 -20.02
C SER A 263 12.20 -3.25 -20.60
N LYS A 264 12.16 -2.13 -21.35
CA LYS A 264 13.31 -1.23 -21.46
C LYS A 264 12.99 0.01 -20.65
N CYS A 265 13.54 0.03 -19.43
CA CYS A 265 13.51 1.18 -18.54
C CYS A 265 14.24 2.35 -19.22
N LEU A 266 13.53 3.45 -19.47
CA LEU A 266 14.03 4.63 -20.18
C LEU A 266 14.68 5.67 -19.25
N SER A 267 14.96 5.33 -17.98
CA SER A 267 15.59 6.26 -17.05
C SER A 267 17.11 6.29 -17.25
N PRO A 268 17.77 7.47 -17.10
CA PRO A 268 19.23 7.59 -17.19
C PRO A 268 19.98 6.81 -16.11
N ILE A 269 19.28 6.39 -15.05
CA ILE A 269 19.85 5.71 -13.89
C ILE A 269 20.16 4.23 -14.22
N CYS A 270 19.42 3.61 -15.13
CA CYS A 270 19.63 2.22 -15.54
C CYS A 270 20.78 2.02 -16.55
N GLN A 271 21.31 3.08 -17.16
CA GLN A 271 22.42 2.96 -18.11
C GLN A 271 23.80 2.77 -17.45
N ALA A 272 23.87 2.87 -16.12
CA ALA A 272 25.13 2.75 -15.38
C ALA A 272 25.49 1.31 -14.98
N SER A 273 24.64 0.31 -15.25
CA SER A 273 24.88 -1.10 -14.87
C SER A 273 25.46 -1.99 -15.97
N ASP A 274 25.73 -1.47 -17.17
CA ASP A 274 26.42 -2.20 -18.24
C ASP A 274 27.94 -2.15 -18.08
N LEU A 275 28.45 -2.72 -16.97
CA LEU A 275 29.85 -3.12 -16.88
C LEU A 275 30.02 -4.50 -17.55
N PRO A 276 31.02 -4.69 -18.43
CA PRO A 276 31.17 -5.92 -19.19
C PRO A 276 31.48 -7.13 -18.28
N ARG A 277 30.72 -8.21 -18.45
CA ARG A 277 30.98 -9.49 -17.77
C ARG A 277 32.36 -10.06 -18.19
N PRO A 278 33.09 -10.75 -17.30
CA PRO A 278 34.37 -11.36 -17.66
C PRO A 278 34.16 -12.49 -18.67
N ARG A 279 35.06 -12.59 -19.66
CA ARG A 279 35.09 -13.68 -20.63
C ARG A 279 35.40 -14.99 -19.92
N THR A 280 34.57 -16.01 -20.12
CA THR A 280 34.86 -17.39 -19.73
C THR A 280 35.96 -17.94 -20.63
N SER A 281 37.07 -18.39 -20.04
CA SER A 281 38.13 -19.11 -20.72
C SER A 281 37.72 -20.58 -20.89
N THR A 282 37.55 -21.01 -22.13
CA THR A 282 37.57 -22.43 -22.47
C THR A 282 39.02 -22.92 -22.39
N THR A 283 39.30 -23.82 -21.45
CA THR A 283 40.53 -24.61 -21.46
C THR A 283 40.20 -26.00 -21.98
N SER A 284 40.83 -26.35 -23.11
CA SER A 284 40.95 -27.72 -23.56
C SER A 284 41.93 -28.47 -22.67
N LYS A 285 41.56 -29.64 -22.19
CA LYS A 285 42.36 -30.88 -22.21
C LYS A 285 41.40 -32.07 -22.13
#